data_AF-A0A0Q8W4J7-F1
#
_entry.id   AF-A0A0Q8W4J7-F1
#
_cell.length_a   1.000
_cell.length_b   1.000
_cell.length_c   1.000
_cell.angle_alpha   90.00
_cell.angle_beta   90.00
_cell.angle_gamma   90.00
#
_symmetry.space_group_name_H-M   'P 1'
#
loop_
_entity.id
_entity.type
_entity.pdbx_description
1 polymer ?
#
loop_
_entity_poly.entity_id
_entity_poly.type
_entity_poly.pdbx_seq_one_letter_code
_entity_poly.pdbx_strand_id
1 'polypeptide(L)'
;MPSAEYDATPKEVRNFALVQIGMVAAFLVALFFLFGGSDADYPPAWLAVALVVPIAVGAFFAERVWLRASPLSPETPPHELRNEAIGVFAAQTVRKFFYCFFAMIIPACAVTFAGDYGGWPLVIAGFPGLAVIGWETWPTLRNTSMTAAMLDSQGAESHLVESFLDA
;
A
#
# COMPACT_ATOMS: atom_id res chain seq x y z
N MET A 1 -15.35 -20.28 3.86
CA MET A 1 -15.14 -19.07 3.04
C MET A 1 -14.02 -19.39 2.06
N PRO A 2 -14.00 -18.86 0.83
CA PRO A 2 -13.07 -19.35 -0.18
C PRO A 2 -11.62 -19.21 0.30
N SER A 3 -10.92 -20.35 0.28
CA SER A 3 -9.48 -20.53 0.48
C SER A 3 -8.72 -19.71 -0.56
N ALA A 4 -7.80 -18.85 -0.12
CA ALA A 4 -6.91 -18.02 -0.94
C ALA A 4 -7.59 -17.23 -2.08
N GLU A 5 -7.87 -15.94 -1.87
CA GLU A 5 -8.42 -15.04 -2.91
C GLU A 5 -7.45 -14.86 -4.11
N TYR A 6 -6.17 -15.20 -3.94
CA TYR A 6 -5.13 -15.16 -4.97
C TYR A 6 -4.20 -16.37 -4.85
N ASP A 7 -3.88 -17.01 -5.98
CA ASP A 7 -2.76 -17.94 -6.10
C ASP A 7 -1.52 -17.14 -6.53
N ALA A 8 -0.64 -16.83 -5.58
CA ALA A 8 0.49 -15.94 -5.78
C ALA A 8 1.74 -16.45 -5.07
N THR A 9 2.89 -16.15 -5.66
CA THR A 9 4.21 -16.41 -5.09
C THR A 9 4.77 -15.14 -4.40
N PRO A 10 5.71 -15.27 -3.45
CA PRO A 10 6.35 -14.12 -2.81
C PRO A 10 7.05 -13.19 -3.82
N LYS A 11 7.62 -13.76 -4.90
CA LYS A 11 8.24 -13.02 -5.99
C LYS A 11 7.22 -12.21 -6.78
N GLU A 12 6.05 -12.77 -7.08
CA GLU A 12 4.97 -12.04 -7.75
C GLU A 12 4.45 -10.90 -6.88
N VAL A 13 4.30 -11.10 -5.57
CA VAL A 13 3.88 -10.03 -4.64
C VAL A 13 4.92 -8.90 -4.61
N ARG A 14 6.22 -9.23 -4.54
CA ARG A 14 7.31 -8.24 -4.60
C ARG A 14 7.33 -7.50 -5.93
N ASN A 15 7.19 -8.22 -7.04
CA ASN A 15 7.16 -7.62 -8.38
C ASN A 15 5.94 -6.72 -8.56
N PHE A 16 4.78 -7.14 -8.08
CA PHE A 16 3.57 -6.33 -8.07
C PHE A 16 3.79 -5.03 -7.31
N ALA A 17 4.29 -5.09 -6.08
CA ALA A 17 4.60 -3.90 -5.28
C ALA A 17 5.62 -2.99 -5.99
N LEU A 18 6.71 -3.55 -6.53
CA LEU A 18 7.73 -2.82 -7.29
C LEU A 18 7.16 -2.08 -8.50
N VAL A 19 6.44 -2.80 -9.36
CA VAL A 19 5.84 -2.24 -10.58
C VAL A 19 4.86 -1.16 -10.21
N GLN A 20 4.01 -1.39 -9.21
CA GLN A 20 3.01 -0.44 -8.78
C GLN A 20 3.61 0.83 -8.20
N ILE A 21 4.57 0.72 -7.27
CA ILE A 21 5.29 1.87 -6.70
C ILE A 21 6.02 2.64 -7.81
N GLY A 22 6.71 1.92 -8.70
CA GLY A 22 7.44 2.51 -9.82
C GLY A 22 6.53 3.26 -10.80
N MET A 23 5.37 2.69 -11.14
CA MET A 23 4.38 3.33 -12.01
C MET A 23 3.80 4.59 -11.37
N VAL A 24 3.43 4.55 -10.08
CA VAL A 24 2.92 5.73 -9.37
C VAL A 24 4.00 6.80 -9.26
N ALA A 25 5.24 6.42 -8.94
CA ALA A 25 6.38 7.34 -8.88
C ALA A 25 6.63 8.02 -10.23
N ALA A 26 6.71 7.24 -11.31
CA ALA A 26 6.91 7.77 -12.66
C ALA A 26 5.77 8.70 -13.06
N PHE A 27 4.52 8.34 -12.75
CA PHE A 27 3.35 9.18 -13.01
C PHE A 27 3.41 10.50 -12.24
N LEU A 28 3.72 10.48 -10.95
CA LEU A 28 3.85 11.68 -10.12
C LEU A 28 4.98 12.60 -10.61
N VAL A 29 6.13 12.03 -10.99
CA VAL A 29 7.26 12.79 -11.55
C VAL A 29 6.86 13.43 -12.88
N ALA A 30 6.19 12.68 -13.77
CA ALA A 30 5.72 13.21 -15.03
C ALA A 30 4.73 14.36 -14.84
N LEU A 31 3.76 14.21 -13.92
CA LEU A 31 2.82 15.29 -13.59
C LEU A 31 3.54 16.50 -12.98
N PHE A 32 4.50 16.29 -12.09
CA PHE A 32 5.23 17.39 -11.47
C PHE A 32 5.89 18.29 -12.52
N PHE A 33 6.59 17.70 -13.49
CA PHE A 33 7.22 18.48 -14.57
C PHE A 33 6.21 19.02 -15.58
N LEU A 34 5.14 18.27 -15.88
CA LEU A 34 4.08 18.72 -16.79
C LEU A 34 3.40 20.00 -16.30
N PHE A 35 3.24 20.14 -14.99
CA PHE A 35 2.61 21.31 -14.34
C PHE A 35 3.62 22.40 -13.93
N GLY A 36 4.83 22.41 -14.52
CA GLY A 36 5.80 23.49 -14.29
C GLY A 36 6.58 23.38 -12.98
N GLY A 37 6.61 22.21 -12.35
CA GLY A 37 7.43 21.94 -11.18
C GLY A 37 7.06 22.82 -9.98
N SER A 38 8.03 23.58 -9.47
CA SER A 38 7.86 24.45 -8.31
C SER A 38 7.86 25.95 -8.65
N ASP A 39 7.72 26.31 -9.92
CA ASP A 39 7.82 27.70 -10.37
C ASP A 39 6.55 28.52 -10.05
N ALA A 40 5.44 27.84 -9.73
CA ALA A 40 4.19 28.46 -9.32
C ALA A 40 4.18 28.83 -7.82
N ASP A 41 3.23 29.68 -7.45
CA ASP A 41 3.02 30.08 -6.05
C ASP A 41 2.63 28.88 -5.18
N TYR A 42 3.15 28.88 -3.95
CA TYR A 42 2.82 27.85 -2.97
C TYR A 42 1.32 27.94 -2.59
N PRO A 43 0.60 26.79 -2.48
CA PRO A 43 -0.80 26.78 -2.07
C PRO A 43 -1.04 27.48 -0.71
N PRO A 44 -2.19 28.12 -0.50
CA PRO A 44 -2.56 28.65 0.81
C PRO A 44 -2.44 27.59 1.92
N ALA A 45 -2.01 27.99 3.11
CA ALA A 45 -1.70 27.06 4.20
C ALA A 45 -2.87 26.12 4.55
N TRP A 46 -4.12 26.60 4.49
CA TRP A 46 -5.30 25.77 4.74
C TRP A 46 -5.45 24.63 3.71
N LEU A 47 -5.09 24.88 2.45
CA LEU A 47 -5.15 23.88 1.39
C LEU A 47 -4.01 22.87 1.52
N ALA A 48 -2.81 23.33 1.87
CA ALA A 48 -1.69 22.44 2.18
C ALA A 48 -2.03 21.50 3.34
N VAL A 49 -2.63 22.00 4.42
CA VAL A 49 -3.11 21.17 5.54
C VAL A 49 -4.20 20.19 5.07
N ALA A 50 -5.16 20.66 4.27
CA ALA A 50 -6.22 19.81 3.73
C ALA A 50 -5.69 18.67 2.84
N LEU A 51 -4.59 18.88 2.12
CA LEU A 51 -3.92 17.86 1.30
C LEU A 51 -3.17 16.80 2.13
N VAL A 52 -2.69 17.16 3.32
CA VAL A 52 -1.99 16.22 4.22
C VAL A 52 -2.96 15.32 4.97
N VAL A 53 -4.16 15.81 5.30
CA VAL A 53 -5.18 15.03 6.04
C VAL A 53 -5.49 13.67 5.39
N PRO A 54 -5.74 13.57 4.08
CA PRO A 54 -5.98 12.29 3.41
C PRO A 54 -4.82 11.29 3.51
N ILE A 55 -3.58 11.76 3.69
CA ILE A 55 -2.41 10.89 3.93
C ILE A 55 -2.55 10.18 5.27
N ALA A 56 -2.86 10.93 6.33
CA ALA A 56 -3.08 10.33 7.65
C ALA A 56 -4.28 9.37 7.64
N VAL A 57 -5.37 9.74 6.95
CA VAL A 57 -6.58 8.90 6.82
C VAL A 57 -6.28 7.62 6.06
N GLY A 58 -5.61 7.72 4.91
CA GLY A 58 -5.25 6.54 4.11
C GLY A 58 -4.29 5.62 4.84
N ALA A 59 -3.31 6.17 5.56
CA ALA A 59 -2.37 5.39 6.37
C ALA A 59 -3.12 4.64 7.49
N PHE A 60 -4.01 5.35 8.20
CA PHE A 60 -4.85 4.74 9.22
C PHE A 60 -5.68 3.58 8.67
N PHE A 61 -6.34 3.74 7.52
CA PHE A 61 -7.12 2.65 6.94
C PHE A 61 -6.25 1.50 6.42
N ALA A 62 -5.09 1.78 5.84
CA ALA A 62 -4.15 0.76 5.40
C ALA A 62 -3.69 -0.12 6.58
N GLU A 63 -3.34 0.47 7.72
CA GLU A 63 -2.97 -0.25 8.94
C GLU A 63 -4.10 -1.17 9.44
N ARG A 64 -5.36 -0.76 9.27
CA ARG A 64 -6.52 -1.57 9.70
C ARG A 64 -6.74 -2.79 8.84
N VAL A 65 -6.14 -2.89 7.64
CA VAL A 65 -6.27 -4.06 6.76
C VAL A 65 -5.68 -5.31 7.41
N TRP A 66 -4.56 -5.18 8.14
CA TRP A 66 -3.89 -6.31 8.81
C TRP A 66 -4.84 -7.04 9.76
N LEU A 67 -5.62 -6.28 10.52
CA LEU A 67 -6.52 -6.76 11.57
C LEU A 67 -7.78 -7.45 11.05
N ARG A 68 -7.96 -7.51 9.73
CA ARG A 68 -9.11 -8.16 9.08
C ARG A 68 -8.79 -9.54 8.51
N ALA A 69 -7.56 -10.04 8.66
CA ALA A 69 -7.25 -11.40 8.26
C ALA A 69 -8.01 -12.39 9.16
N SER A 70 -8.68 -13.36 8.54
CA SER A 70 -9.24 -14.48 9.28
C SER A 70 -8.12 -15.46 9.64
N PRO A 71 -8.11 -16.02 10.85
CA PRO A 71 -7.13 -17.04 11.22
C PRO A 71 -7.25 -18.26 10.31
N LEU A 72 -6.12 -18.92 10.04
CA LEU A 72 -6.08 -20.16 9.27
C LEU A 72 -6.46 -21.35 10.15
N SER A 73 -6.99 -22.41 9.53
CA SER A 73 -7.32 -23.65 10.25
C SER A 73 -6.06 -24.47 10.51
N PRO A 74 -5.74 -24.84 11.77
CA PRO A 74 -4.58 -25.67 12.08
C PRO A 74 -4.66 -27.10 11.50
N GLU A 75 -5.86 -27.53 11.10
CA GLU A 75 -6.09 -28.85 10.51
C GLU A 75 -5.70 -28.91 9.02
N THR A 76 -5.50 -27.76 8.38
CA THR A 76 -5.10 -27.67 6.97
C THR A 76 -3.64 -28.15 6.80
N PRO A 77 -3.31 -28.90 5.73
CA PRO A 77 -1.95 -29.31 5.45
C PRO A 77 -0.95 -28.14 5.41
N PRO A 78 0.29 -28.28 5.93
CA PRO A 78 1.25 -27.17 6.01
C PRO A 78 1.56 -26.47 4.68
N HIS A 79 1.61 -27.22 3.58
CA HIS A 79 1.87 -26.66 2.26
C HIS A 79 0.71 -25.79 1.75
N GLU A 80 -0.53 -26.15 2.08
CA GLU A 80 -1.73 -25.37 1.73
C GLU A 80 -1.83 -24.13 2.60
N LEU A 81 -1.51 -24.24 3.91
CA LEU A 81 -1.46 -23.10 4.83
C LEU A 81 -0.51 -22.00 4.34
N ARG A 82 0.68 -22.39 3.88
CA ARG A 82 1.67 -21.46 3.35
C ARG A 82 1.16 -20.73 2.11
N ASN A 83 0.60 -21.46 1.15
CA ASN A 83 0.07 -20.86 -0.08
C ASN A 83 -1.11 -19.93 0.22
N GLU A 84 -2.00 -20.34 1.12
CA GLU A 84 -3.13 -19.52 1.55
C GLU A 84 -2.67 -18.25 2.27
N ALA A 85 -1.67 -18.35 3.15
CA ALA A 85 -1.10 -17.19 3.83
C ALA A 85 -0.51 -16.16 2.84
N ILE A 86 0.21 -16.63 1.81
CA ILE A 86 0.75 -15.75 0.76
C ILE A 86 -0.38 -15.13 -0.05
N GLY A 87 -1.41 -15.90 -0.39
CA GLY A 87 -2.60 -15.39 -1.09
C GLY A 87 -3.35 -14.32 -0.29
N VAL A 88 -3.52 -14.51 1.02
CA VAL A 88 -4.10 -13.50 1.91
C VAL A 88 -3.22 -12.25 1.97
N PHE A 89 -1.91 -12.40 2.09
CA PHE A 89 -0.98 -11.27 2.09
C PHE A 89 -1.03 -10.50 0.74
N ALA A 90 -1.16 -11.20 -0.38
CA ALA A 90 -1.33 -10.61 -1.71
C ALA A 90 -2.67 -9.84 -1.84
N ALA A 91 -3.76 -10.36 -1.27
CA ALA A 91 -5.04 -9.65 -1.22
C ALA A 91 -4.95 -8.38 -0.36
N GLN A 92 -4.30 -8.47 0.80
CA GLN A 92 -4.11 -7.34 1.72
C GLN A 92 -3.23 -6.25 1.10
N THR A 93 -2.05 -6.64 0.60
CA THR A 93 -1.49 -6.22 -0.68
C THR A 93 -2.20 -5.11 -1.45
N VAL A 94 -3.04 -5.60 -2.36
CA VAL A 94 -3.90 -4.84 -3.27
C VAL A 94 -4.84 -3.91 -2.49
N ARG A 95 -5.50 -4.38 -1.43
CA ARG A 95 -6.44 -3.56 -0.65
C ARG A 95 -5.78 -2.34 -0.03
N LYS A 96 -4.57 -2.47 0.51
CA LYS A 96 -3.80 -1.35 1.05
C LYS A 96 -3.45 -0.35 -0.03
N PHE A 97 -2.99 -0.82 -1.18
CA PHE A 97 -2.76 0.06 -2.31
C PHE A 97 -4.01 0.85 -2.66
N PHE A 98 -5.18 0.23 -2.74
CA PHE A 98 -6.43 0.93 -3.02
C PHE A 98 -6.69 2.04 -1.99
N TYR A 99 -6.59 1.75 -0.69
CA TYR A 99 -6.78 2.77 0.34
C TYR A 99 -5.78 3.91 0.22
N CYS A 100 -4.49 3.62 0.04
CA CYS A 100 -3.47 4.64 -0.07
C CYS A 100 -3.58 5.43 -1.38
N PHE A 101 -3.78 4.78 -2.52
CA PHE A 101 -3.85 5.46 -3.81
C PHE A 101 -5.08 6.38 -3.89
N PHE A 102 -6.27 5.88 -3.55
CA PHE A 102 -7.49 6.67 -3.68
C PHE A 102 -7.59 7.75 -2.60
N ALA A 103 -7.15 7.48 -1.37
CA ALA A 103 -7.20 8.48 -0.31
C ALA A 103 -6.11 9.55 -0.51
N MET A 104 -4.90 9.19 -0.96
CA MET A 104 -3.76 10.11 -0.92
C MET A 104 -3.43 10.74 -2.27
N ILE A 105 -3.37 9.92 -3.34
CA ILE A 105 -2.87 10.36 -4.64
C ILE A 105 -3.95 11.11 -5.43
N ILE A 106 -5.18 10.63 -5.41
CA ILE A 106 -6.27 11.27 -6.18
C ILE A 106 -6.52 12.72 -5.74
N PRO A 107 -6.62 13.06 -4.43
CA PRO A 107 -6.80 14.46 -4.03
C PRO A 107 -5.64 15.37 -4.45
N ALA A 108 -4.39 14.90 -4.34
CA ALA A 108 -3.22 15.64 -4.77
C ALA A 108 -3.26 15.93 -6.28
N CYS A 109 -3.58 14.92 -7.09
CA CYS A 109 -3.79 15.08 -8.52
C CYS A 109 -4.94 16.05 -8.79
N ALA A 110 -6.11 15.87 -8.17
CA ALA A 110 -7.26 16.72 -8.39
C ALA A 110 -6.96 18.20 -8.14
N VAL A 111 -6.24 18.54 -7.07
CA VAL A 111 -5.81 19.91 -6.80
C VAL A 111 -4.76 20.40 -7.80
N THR A 112 -3.84 19.54 -8.22
CA THR A 112 -2.86 19.86 -9.28
C THR A 112 -3.53 20.21 -10.61
N PHE A 113 -4.58 19.47 -10.98
CA PHE A 113 -5.32 19.71 -12.22
C PHE A 113 -6.29 20.90 -12.14
N ALA A 114 -6.85 21.19 -10.96
CA ALA A 114 -7.89 22.20 -10.77
C ALA A 114 -7.36 23.58 -10.34
N GLY A 115 -6.12 23.67 -9.85
CA GLY A 115 -5.55 24.90 -9.32
C GLY A 115 -4.27 25.32 -10.04
N ASP A 116 -3.94 26.60 -9.95
CA ASP A 116 -2.75 27.20 -10.56
C ASP A 116 -1.55 27.17 -9.59
N TYR A 117 -1.30 26.02 -8.95
CA TYR A 117 -0.22 25.84 -7.96
C TYR A 117 0.95 25.01 -8.49
N GLY A 118 0.97 24.75 -9.80
CA GLY A 118 1.95 23.87 -10.44
C GLY A 118 2.04 22.50 -9.77
N GLY A 119 3.26 22.02 -9.55
CA GLY A 119 3.54 20.72 -8.93
C GLY A 119 3.49 20.70 -7.40
N TRP A 120 3.23 21.81 -6.72
CA TRP A 120 3.22 21.88 -5.25
C TRP A 120 2.27 20.88 -4.57
N PRO A 121 1.03 20.64 -5.03
CA PRO A 121 0.16 19.65 -4.41
C PRO A 121 0.74 18.23 -4.44
N LEU A 122 1.51 17.90 -5.49
CA LEU A 122 2.22 16.62 -5.58
C LEU A 122 3.39 16.53 -4.59
N VAL A 123 4.08 17.64 -4.32
CA VAL A 123 5.13 17.71 -3.28
C VAL A 123 4.53 17.55 -1.89
N ILE A 124 3.41 18.22 -1.62
CA ILE A 124 2.78 18.22 -0.30
C ILE A 124 2.14 16.87 0.02
N ALA A 125 1.49 16.22 -0.97
CA ALA A 125 0.71 15.01 -0.72
C ALA A 125 1.02 13.84 -1.64
N GLY A 126 1.37 14.07 -2.90
CA GLY A 126 1.70 13.01 -3.85
C GLY A 126 2.93 12.19 -3.42
N PHE A 127 4.08 12.82 -3.25
CA PHE A 127 5.32 12.12 -2.86
C PHE A 127 5.29 11.54 -1.44
N PRO A 128 4.77 12.24 -0.42
CA PRO A 128 4.58 11.61 0.89
C PRO A 128 3.58 10.46 0.85
N GLY A 129 2.50 10.58 0.06
CA GLY A 129 1.56 9.47 -0.17
C GLY A 129 2.22 8.26 -0.85
N LEU A 130 3.10 8.49 -1.83
CA LEU A 130 3.92 7.44 -2.45
C LEU A 130 4.83 6.74 -1.41
N ALA A 131 5.44 7.51 -0.50
CA ALA A 131 6.25 6.93 0.56
C ALA A 131 5.42 6.02 1.48
N VAL A 132 4.18 6.43 1.81
CA VAL A 132 3.26 5.59 2.60
C VAL A 132 2.83 4.35 1.82
N ILE A 133 2.52 4.46 0.52
CA ILE A 133 2.24 3.30 -0.33
C ILE A 133 3.42 2.33 -0.25
N GLY A 134 4.64 2.81 -0.48
CA GLY A 134 5.83 1.96 -0.41
C GLY A 134 6.01 1.29 0.95
N TRP A 135 5.79 2.04 2.04
CA TRP A 135 5.89 1.51 3.39
C TRP A 135 4.85 0.42 3.69
N GLU A 136 3.61 0.62 3.25
CA GLU A 136 2.48 -0.26 3.59
C GLU A 136 2.33 -1.47 2.66
N THR A 137 2.76 -1.37 1.40
CA THR A 137 2.63 -2.46 0.41
C THR A 137 3.90 -3.30 0.27
N TRP A 138 5.06 -2.80 0.68
CA TRP A 138 6.28 -3.58 0.60
C TRP A 138 6.26 -4.75 1.58
N PRO A 139 6.68 -5.97 1.18
CA PRO A 139 6.77 -7.12 2.08
C PRO A 139 7.98 -7.00 3.02
N THR A 140 7.92 -6.02 3.93
CA THR A 140 8.85 -5.87 5.04
C THR A 140 8.57 -6.91 6.12
N LEU A 141 9.57 -7.19 6.97
CA LEU A 141 9.40 -8.01 8.18
C LEU A 141 8.23 -7.52 9.05
N ARG A 142 8.05 -6.20 9.17
CA ARG A 142 6.92 -5.59 9.89
C ARG A 142 5.59 -6.05 9.31
N ASN A 143 5.44 -5.89 8.00
CA ASN A 143 4.18 -6.13 7.31
C ASN A 143 3.84 -7.64 7.27
N THR A 144 4.82 -8.49 6.98
CA THR A 144 4.64 -9.95 6.97
C THR A 144 4.37 -10.50 8.38
N SER A 145 5.05 -10.00 9.41
CA SER A 145 4.84 -10.45 10.80
C SER A 145 3.46 -10.09 11.34
N MET A 146 2.91 -8.92 11.00
CA MET A 146 1.56 -8.56 11.42
C MET A 146 0.49 -9.43 10.78
N THR A 147 0.64 -9.76 9.49
CA THR A 147 -0.27 -10.72 8.84
C THR A 147 -0.12 -12.09 9.47
N ALA A 148 1.11 -12.59 9.64
CA ALA A 148 1.38 -13.89 10.25
C ALA A 148 0.73 -14.01 11.63
N ALA A 149 0.91 -12.99 12.50
CA ALA A 149 0.31 -12.96 13.83
C ALA A 149 -1.22 -13.11 13.83
N MET A 150 -1.91 -12.56 12.82
CA MET A 150 -3.36 -12.70 12.69
C MET A 150 -3.75 -14.07 12.14
N LEU A 151 -3.03 -14.56 11.11
CA LEU A 151 -3.27 -15.87 10.50
C LEU A 151 -3.03 -17.01 11.50
N ASP A 152 -2.00 -16.90 12.32
CA ASP A 152 -1.53 -17.93 13.24
C ASP A 152 -2.25 -17.86 14.61
N SER A 153 -3.19 -16.93 14.79
CA SER A 153 -3.85 -16.67 16.08
C SER A 153 -4.71 -17.83 16.63
N GLN A 154 -5.02 -18.84 15.80
CA GLN A 154 -5.69 -20.09 16.20
C GLN A 154 -4.75 -21.30 16.29
N GLY A 155 -3.43 -21.08 16.26
CA GLY A 155 -2.43 -22.15 16.38
C GLY A 155 -2.00 -22.78 15.05
N ALA A 156 -2.31 -22.13 13.93
CA ALA A 156 -1.74 -22.50 12.63
C ALA A 156 -0.29 -21.99 12.51
N GLU A 157 0.52 -22.67 11.70
CA GLU A 157 1.89 -22.24 11.36
C GLU A 157 1.93 -21.83 9.88
N SER A 158 1.69 -20.56 9.59
CA SER A 158 1.63 -20.05 8.21
C SER A 158 2.98 -20.05 7.46
N HIS A 159 4.10 -20.01 8.20
CA HIS A 159 5.45 -19.80 7.66
C HIS A 159 5.55 -18.61 6.68
N LEU A 160 4.71 -17.58 6.89
CA LEU A 160 4.59 -16.46 5.97
C LEU A 160 5.86 -15.62 5.93
N VAL A 161 6.47 -15.39 7.09
CA VAL A 161 7.68 -14.56 7.20
C VAL A 161 8.85 -15.24 6.49
N GLU A 162 9.06 -16.53 6.73
CA GLU A 162 10.09 -17.35 6.09
C GLU A 162 9.91 -17.36 4.58
N SER A 163 8.67 -17.48 4.11
CA SER A 163 8.34 -17.44 2.68
C SER A 163 8.81 -16.17 1.97
N PHE A 164 8.83 -15.04 2.66
CA PHE A 164 9.33 -13.78 2.12
C PHE A 164 10.80 -13.51 2.45
N LEU A 165 11.46 -14.28 3.31
CA LEU A 165 12.90 -14.18 3.55
C LEU A 165 13.70 -15.04 2.57
N ASP A 166 13.17 -16.22 2.23
CA ASP A 166 13.84 -17.21 1.38
C ASP A 166 13.62 -16.99 -0.13
N ALA A 167 12.76 -16.03 -0.50
CA ALA A 167 12.36 -15.73 -1.88
C ALA A 167 13.30 -14.75 -2.60
#